data_AF-J2HAQ5-F1
#
_entry.id   AF-J2HAQ5-F1
#
_cell.length_a   1.000
_cell.length_b   1.000
_cell.length_c   1.000
_cell.angle_alpha   90.00
_cell.angle_beta   90.00
_cell.angle_gamma   90.00
#
_symmetry.space_group_name_H-M   'P 1'
#
loop_
_entity.id
_entity.type
_entity.pdbx_description
1 polymer ?
#
loop_
_entity_poly.entity_id
_entity_poly.type
_entity_poly.pdbx_seq_one_letter_code
_entity_poly.pdbx_strand_id
1 'polypeptide(L)' 'MSAFDAIVVGQRVLNAEAQALCQLSAALDESFVRAVEALFDAKGRVVCTGIGKSGHVARKIAATLASTGSPP' A
#
# COMPACT_ATOMS: atom_id res chain seq x y z
N MET A 1 14.45 -34.73 8.21
CA MET A 1 13.84 -33.37 8.15
C MET A 1 13.67 -33.04 6.68
N SER A 2 12.46 -32.75 6.23
CA SER A 2 12.26 -32.37 4.82
C SER A 2 13.12 -31.14 4.52
N ALA A 3 13.83 -31.19 3.40
CA ALA A 3 14.66 -30.09 2.89
C ALA A 3 13.75 -28.93 2.45
N PHE A 4 13.20 -28.21 3.43
CA PHE A 4 12.53 -26.94 3.19
C PHE A 4 13.62 -25.93 2.82
N ASP A 5 13.75 -25.67 1.51
CA ASP A 5 14.64 -24.62 1.03
C ASP A 5 13.95 -23.27 1.23
N ALA A 6 14.14 -22.70 2.41
CA ALA A 6 13.59 -21.41 2.79
C ALA A 6 14.02 -20.28 1.86
N ILE A 7 15.20 -20.38 1.23
CA ILE A 7 15.72 -19.37 0.30
C ILE A 7 14.90 -19.41 -0.99
N VAL A 8 14.68 -20.59 -1.57
CA VAL A 8 13.85 -20.75 -2.78
C VAL A 8 12.43 -20.24 -2.54
N VAL A 9 11.85 -20.55 -1.37
CA VAL A 9 10.51 -20.07 -1.01
C VAL A 9 10.49 -18.55 -0.84
N GLY A 10 11.48 -17.97 -0.14
CA GLY A 10 11.60 -16.53 0.05
C GLY A 10 11.74 -15.79 -1.29
N GLN A 11 12.62 -16.27 -2.18
CA GLN A 11 12.78 -15.72 -3.52
C GLN A 11 11.47 -15.75 -4.31
N ARG A 12 10.72 -16.87 -4.26
CA ARG A 12 9.43 -16.98 -4.93
C ARG A 12 8.42 -15.96 -4.43
N VAL A 13 8.32 -15.75 -3.11
CA VAL A 13 7.39 -14.77 -2.52
C VAL A 13 7.77 -13.35 -2.94
N LEU A 14 9.04 -12.97 -2.79
CA LEU A 14 9.51 -11.62 -3.16
C LEU A 14 9.34 -11.33 -4.66
N ASN A 15 9.59 -12.33 -5.52
CA ASN A 15 9.37 -12.19 -6.96
C ASN A 15 7.89 -12.00 -7.29
N ALA A 16 6.98 -12.70 -6.61
CA ALA A 16 5.54 -12.54 -6.79
C ALA A 16 5.07 -11.13 -6.35
N GLU A 17 5.59 -10.62 -5.23
CA GLU A 17 5.30 -9.26 -4.77
C GLU A 17 5.83 -8.20 -5.75
N ALA A 18 7.06 -8.36 -6.25
CA ALA A 18 7.63 -7.47 -7.27
C ALA A 18 6.79 -7.45 -8.55
N GLN A 19 6.34 -8.61 -9.03
CA GLN A 19 5.46 -8.70 -10.20
C GLN A 19 4.12 -8.00 -9.95
N ALA A 20 3.54 -8.14 -8.75
CA ALA A 20 2.31 -7.46 -8.39
C ALA A 20 2.48 -5.93 -8.39
N LEU A 21 3.64 -5.41 -7.97
CA LEU A 21 3.95 -3.98 -8.06
C LEU A 21 4.05 -3.51 -9.52
N CYS A 22 4.68 -4.30 -10.41
CA CYS A 22 4.71 -3.98 -11.84
C CYS A 22 3.31 -3.94 -12.46
N GLN A 23 2.44 -4.88 -12.09
CA GLN A 23 1.04 -4.91 -12.55
C GLN A 23 0.26 -3.69 -12.03
N LEU A 24 0.43 -3.34 -10.75
CA LEU A 24 -0.22 -2.17 -10.17
C LEU A 24 0.23 -0.87 -10.87
N SER A 25 1.52 -0.74 -11.17
CA SER A 25 2.04 0.41 -11.92
C SER A 25 1.44 0.51 -13.31
N ALA A 26 1.26 -0.61 -14.01
CA ALA A 26 0.65 -0.64 -15.34
C ALA A 26 -0.86 -0.37 -15.32
N ALA A 27 -1.51 -0.56 -14.16
CA ALA A 27 -2.94 -0.34 -13.96
C ALA A 27 -3.29 1.09 -13.50
N LEU A 28 -2.30 1.96 -13.30
CA LEU A 28 -2.56 3.36 -12.94
C LEU A 28 -3.27 4.07 -14.10
N ASP A 29 -4.40 4.69 -13.78
CA ASP A 29 -5.23 5.45 -14.71
C ASP A 29 -5.75 6.74 -14.05
N GLU A 30 -6.71 7.40 -14.71
CA GLU A 30 -7.33 8.64 -14.24
C GLU A 30 -7.97 8.53 -12.83
N SER A 31 -8.30 7.33 -12.36
CA SER A 31 -8.79 7.15 -10.98
C SER A 31 -7.71 7.49 -9.94
N PHE A 32 -6.44 7.25 -10.25
CA PHE A 32 -5.32 7.61 -9.39
C PHE A 32 -5.17 9.12 -9.26
N VAL A 33 -5.25 9.85 -10.38
CA VAL A 33 -5.19 11.32 -10.41
C VAL A 33 -6.30 11.89 -9.53
N ARG A 34 -7.55 11.46 -9.75
CA ARG A 34 -8.71 11.90 -8.95
C ARG A 34 -8.55 11.60 -7.46
N ALA A 35 -7.95 10.48 -7.10
CA ALA A 35 -7.69 10.15 -5.70
C ALA A 35 -6.65 11.10 -5.06
N VAL A 36 -5.58 11.43 -5.79
CA VAL A 36 -4.56 12.38 -5.34
C VAL A 36 -5.14 13.77 -5.17
N GLU A 37 -5.91 14.25 -6.14
CA GLU A 37 -6.59 15.55 -6.08
C GLU A 37 -7.58 15.62 -4.91
N ALA A 38 -8.40 14.58 -4.72
CA ALA A 38 -9.33 14.51 -3.60
C ALA A 38 -8.63 14.58 -2.23
N LEU A 39 -7.45 13.94 -2.10
CA LEU A 39 -6.64 14.01 -0.89
C LEU A 39 -5.99 15.40 -0.71
N PHE A 40 -5.54 16.02 -1.80
CA PHE A 40 -4.92 17.34 -1.78
C PHE A 40 -5.93 18.44 -1.39
N ASP A 41 -7.16 18.35 -1.91
CA ASP A 41 -8.22 19.34 -1.66
C ASP A 41 -8.93 19.14 -0.31
N ALA A 42 -8.69 18.03 0.39
CA ALA A 42 -9.29 17.74 1.68
C ALA A 42 -8.98 18.84 2.71
N LYS A 43 -10.04 19.48 3.23
CA LYS A 43 -9.94 20.53 4.27
C LYS A 43 -10.06 20.01 5.70
N GLY A 44 -10.31 18.71 5.84
CA GLY A 44 -10.47 18.03 7.12
C GLY A 44 -9.45 16.91 7.31
N ARG A 45 -9.82 15.92 8.11
CA ARG A 45 -8.98 14.77 8.44
C ARG A 45 -9.08 13.69 7.37
N VAL A 46 -7.97 13.10 6.96
CA VAL A 46 -7.99 11.86 6.16
C VAL A 46 -8.04 10.66 7.11
N VAL A 47 -9.15 9.92 7.07
CA VAL A 47 -9.34 8.74 7.93
C VAL A 47 -9.11 7.46 7.12
N CYS A 48 -8.10 6.68 7.48
CA CYS A 48 -7.86 5.36 6.91
C CYS A 48 -8.41 4.26 7.84
N THR A 49 -9.28 3.39 7.33
CA THR A 49 -9.86 2.27 8.09
C THR A 49 -9.67 0.94 7.38
N GLY A 50 -9.79 -0.16 8.13
CA GLY A 50 -9.68 -1.52 7.61
C GLY A 50 -9.64 -2.54 8.74
N ILE A 51 -9.93 -3.79 8.43
CA ILE A 51 -9.89 -4.91 9.39
C ILE A 51 -8.78 -5.91 9.02
N GLY A 52 -8.24 -6.61 10.02
CA GLY A 52 -7.16 -7.59 9.84
C GLY A 52 -5.89 -6.97 9.24
N LYS A 53 -5.28 -7.67 8.26
CA LYS A 53 -4.04 -7.22 7.58
C LYS A 53 -4.19 -5.84 6.94
N SER A 54 -5.35 -5.56 6.33
CA SER A 54 -5.64 -4.26 5.73
C SER A 54 -5.72 -3.14 6.79
N GLY A 55 -6.15 -3.45 8.01
CA GLY A 55 -6.11 -2.50 9.14
C GLY A 55 -4.68 -2.10 9.53
N HIS A 56 -3.73 -3.04 9.49
CA HIS A 56 -2.32 -2.73 9.73
C HIS A 56 -1.74 -1.82 8.64
N VAL A 57 -2.07 -2.09 7.37
CA VAL A 57 -1.66 -1.23 6.23
C VAL A 57 -2.28 0.15 6.34
N ALA A 58 -3.59 0.25 6.61
CA ALA A 58 -4.29 1.52 6.80
C ALA A 58 -3.66 2.36 7.93
N ARG A 59 -3.28 1.74 9.04
CA ARG A 59 -2.58 2.42 10.14
C ARG A 59 -1.21 2.96 9.72
N LYS A 60 -0.46 2.24 8.89
CA LYS A 60 0.82 2.70 8.35
C LYS A 60 0.63 3.87 7.38
N ILE A 61 -0.35 3.78 6.48
CA ILE A 61 -0.70 4.87 5.56
C ILE A 61 -1.09 6.14 6.35
N ALA A 62 -1.97 6.02 7.34
CA ALA A 62 -2.39 7.15 8.18
C ALA A 62 -1.19 7.81 8.88
N ALA A 63 -0.26 7.02 9.42
CA ALA A 63 0.96 7.56 10.03
C ALA A 63 1.85 8.29 9.01
N THR A 64 1.99 7.75 7.80
CA THR A 64 2.73 8.40 6.71
C THR A 64 2.08 9.73 6.32
N LEU A 65 0.77 9.74 6.03
CA LEU A 65 0.03 10.96 5.65
C LEU A 65 0.14 12.06 6.71
N ALA A 66 -0.01 11.71 7.99
CA ALA A 66 0.15 12.65 9.09
C ALA A 66 1.59 13.22 9.18
N SER A 67 2.61 12.43 8.85
CA SER A 67 4.00 12.87 8.87
C SER A 67 4.42 13.70 7.66
N THR A 68 3.72 13.57 6.53
CA THR A 68 4.01 14.32 5.29
C THR A 68 3.17 15.59 5.12
N GLY A 69 2.45 16.01 6.17
CA GLY A 69 1.74 17.28 6.19
C GLY A 69 0.34 17.28 5.57
N SER A 70 -0.23 16.11 5.25
CA SER A 70 -1.68 16.02 4.99
C SER A 70 -2.41 16.39 6.29
N PRO A 71 -3.43 17.28 6.26
CA PRO A 71 -4.06 17.76 7.49
C PRO A 71 -4.60 16.55 8.29
N PRO A 72 -4.21 16.43 9.57
CA PRO A 72 -4.61 15.30 10.39
C PRO A 72 -6.10 15.35 10.66
#